data_AF-A0AAV0QEE8-F1
#
_entry.id   AF-A0AAV0QEE8-F1
#
_cell.length_a   1.000
_cell.length_b   1.000
_cell.length_c   1.000
_cell.angle_alpha   90.00
_cell.angle_beta   90.00
_cell.angle_gamma   90.00
#
_symmetry.space_group_name_H-M   'P 1'
#
loop_
_entity.id
_entity.type
_entity.pdbx_description
1 polymer ?
#
loop_
_entity_poly.entity_id
_entity_poly.type
_entity_poly.pdbx_seq_one_letter_code
_entity_poly.pdbx_strand_id
1 'polypeptide(L)' 'MAGELRVGLEVERGEKGWVSKEKLSEAIQCVMDSGNELGCSLRENHEKWRSVFSDPGFMSRYIDKFVQNVNELVKS' A
#
# COMPACT_ATOMS: atom_id res chain seq x y z
N MET A 1 -0.74 6.25 3.09
CA MET A 1 -0.08 5.00 2.65
C MET A 1 -0.55 4.47 1.30
N ALA A 2 -1.80 4.04 1.09
CA ALA A 2 -2.19 3.42 -0.20
C ALA A 2 -1.97 4.33 -1.43
N GLY A 3 -2.31 5.61 -1.32
CA GLY A 3 -2.05 6.62 -2.37
C GLY A 3 -0.56 6.95 -2.53
N GLU A 4 0.18 7.12 -1.44
CA GLU A 4 1.63 7.42 -1.45
C GLU A 4 2.45 6.28 -2.07
N LEU A 5 2.09 5.04 -1.72
CA LEU A 5 2.73 3.84 -2.25
C LEU A 5 2.20 3.45 -3.63
N ARG A 6 1.14 4.13 -4.11
CA ARG A 6 0.44 3.87 -5.37
C ARG A 6 0.15 2.37 -5.55
N VAL A 7 -0.49 1.78 -4.54
CA VAL A 7 -0.87 0.34 -4.51
C VAL A 7 -2.36 0.11 -4.76
N GLY A 8 -3.13 1.19 -4.93
CA GLY A 8 -4.56 1.12 -5.23
C GLY A 8 -5.07 2.43 -5.81
N LEU A 9 -6.32 2.41 -6.25
CA LEU A 9 -7.05 3.55 -6.80
C LEU A 9 -8.09 4.01 -5.78
N GLU A 10 -8.16 5.32 -5.54
CA GLU A 10 -9.19 5.91 -4.70
C GLU A 10 -10.40 6.30 -5.56
N VAL A 11 -11.60 6.03 -5.03
CA VAL A 11 -12.86 6.33 -5.72
C VAL A 11 -13.66 7.30 -4.85
N GLU A 12 -13.93 8.48 -5.40
CA GLU A 12 -14.73 9.49 -4.72
C GLU A 12 -16.15 8.99 -4.43
N ARG A 13 -16.57 9.23 -3.20
CA ARG A 13 -17.95 9.02 -2.75
C ARG A 13 -18.80 10.24 -3.12
N GLY A 14 -20.06 10.02 -3.45
CA GLY A 14 -21.03 11.10 -3.58
C GLY A 14 -21.41 11.71 -2.23
N GLU A 15 -22.22 12.76 -2.24
CA GLU A 15 -22.60 13.55 -1.05
C GLU A 15 -23.16 12.71 0.11
N LYS A 16 -23.88 11.62 -0.20
CA LYS A 16 -24.45 10.70 0.79
C LYS A 16 -23.46 9.64 1.29
N GLY A 17 -22.18 9.73 0.91
CA GLY A 17 -21.14 8.77 1.26
C GLY A 17 -21.15 7.47 0.44
N TRP A 18 -22.04 7.33 -0.54
CA TRP A 18 -22.10 6.15 -1.41
C TRP A 18 -21.19 6.31 -2.63
N VAL A 19 -20.57 5.20 -3.04
CA VAL A 19 -19.90 5.11 -4.34
C VAL A 19 -20.93 4.72 -5.39
N SER A 20 -20.99 5.43 -6.51
CA SER A 20 -21.90 5.07 -7.60
C SER A 20 -21.43 3.80 -8.31
N LYS A 21 -22.35 3.07 -8.92
CA LYS A 21 -22.04 1.86 -9.68
C LYS A 21 -21.07 2.17 -10.83
N GLU A 22 -21.24 3.32 -11.47
CA GLU A 22 -20.47 3.78 -12.62
C GLU A 22 -19.02 4.03 -12.21
N LYS A 23 -18.79 4.87 -11.19
CA LYS A 23 -17.44 5.15 -10.66
C LYS A 23 -16.75 3.88 -10.17
N LEU A 24 -17.50 2.97 -9.53
CA LEU A 24 -16.94 1.68 -9.09
C LEU A 24 -16.55 0.79 -10.28
N SER A 25 -17.39 0.70 -11.30
CA SER A 25 -17.13 -0.09 -12.51
C SER A 25 -15.90 0.43 -13.26
N GLU A 26 -15.77 1.74 -13.41
CA GLU A 26 -14.61 2.39 -14.03
C GLU A 26 -13.32 2.10 -13.25
N ALA A 27 -13.37 2.18 -11.92
CA ALA A 27 -12.22 1.88 -11.06
C ALA A 27 -11.79 0.41 -11.19
N ILE A 28 -12.73 -0.53 -11.21
CA ILE A 28 -12.44 -1.95 -11.41
C ILE A 28 -11.82 -2.17 -12.79
N GLN A 29 -12.40 -1.61 -13.85
CA GLN A 29 -11.87 -1.73 -15.21
C GLN A 29 -10.45 -1.16 -15.31
N CYS A 30 -10.21 0.02 -14.74
CA CYS A 30 -8.90 0.67 -14.74
C CYS A 30 -7.82 -0.21 -14.10
N VAL A 31 -8.10 -0.84 -12.96
CA VAL A 31 -7.14 -1.72 -12.27
C VAL A 31 -6.94 -3.06 -12.97
N MET A 32 -8.02 -3.62 -13.55
CA MET A 32 -8.01 -4.97 -14.11
C MET A 32 -7.56 -5.04 -15.58
N ASP A 33 -7.68 -3.94 -16.32
CA ASP A 33 -7.26 -3.89 -17.72
C ASP A 33 -5.73 -3.91 -17.85
N SER A 34 -5.22 -4.94 -18.53
CA SER A 34 -3.78 -5.09 -18.79
C SER A 34 -3.23 -4.10 -19.81
N GLY A 35 -4.07 -3.42 -20.57
CA GLY A 35 -3.68 -2.29 -21.43
C GLY A 35 -3.65 -0.95 -20.70
N ASN A 36 -4.16 -0.87 -19.47
CA ASN A 36 -4.21 0.37 -18.71
C ASN A 36 -2.90 0.59 -17.94
N GLU A 37 -2.14 1.61 -18.33
CA GLU A 37 -0.84 1.94 -17.72
C GLU A 37 -0.94 2.19 -16.20
N LEU A 38 -2.00 2.87 -15.76
CA LEU A 38 -2.22 3.13 -14.34
C LEU A 38 -2.47 1.82 -13.60
N GLY A 39 -3.38 0.97 -14.09
CA GLY A 39 -3.67 -0.35 -13.53
C GLY A 39 -2.45 -1.27 -13.47
N CYS A 40 -1.61 -1.28 -14.52
CA CYS A 40 -0.33 -1.98 -14.51
C CYS A 40 0.59 -1.47 -13.39
N SER A 41 0.79 -0.15 -13.29
CA SER A 41 1.66 0.44 -12.26
C SER A 41 1.19 0.14 -10.83
N LEU A 42 -0.12 0.13 -10.59
CA LEU A 42 -0.69 -0.20 -9.29
C LEU A 42 -0.41 -1.64 -8.89
N ARG A 43 -0.55 -2.59 -9.82
CA ARG A 43 -0.29 -4.02 -9.58
C ARG A 43 1.18 -4.29 -9.33
N GLU A 44 2.08 -3.72 -10.14
CA GLU A 44 3.53 -3.82 -9.95
C GLU A 44 3.97 -3.28 -8.58
N ASN A 45 3.47 -2.10 -8.20
CA ASN A 45 3.74 -1.55 -6.88
C ASN A 45 3.18 -2.43 -5.76
N HIS A 46 1.96 -2.93 -5.93
CA HIS A 46 1.35 -3.82 -4.94
C HIS A 46 2.19 -5.08 -4.74
N GLU A 47 2.69 -5.72 -5.81
CA GLU A 47 3.59 -6.87 -5.73
C GLU A 47 4.91 -6.53 -5.04
N LYS A 48 5.53 -5.40 -5.42
CA LYS A 48 6.77 -4.92 -4.79
C LYS A 48 6.59 -4.71 -3.29
N TRP A 49 5.56 -3.97 -2.88
CA TRP A 49 5.33 -3.67 -1.47
C TRP A 49 4.89 -4.91 -0.69
N ARG A 50 4.11 -5.81 -1.30
CA ARG A 50 3.79 -7.11 -0.72
C ARG A 50 5.06 -7.90 -0.42
N SER A 51 6.01 -7.93 -1.35
CA SER A 51 7.31 -8.60 -1.13
C SER A 51 8.09 -7.98 0.02
N VAL A 52 8.23 -6.64 0.04
CA VAL A 52 8.92 -5.91 1.11
C VAL A 52 8.30 -6.17 2.47
N PHE A 53 6.97 -6.08 2.59
CA PHE A 53 6.28 -6.25 3.87
C PHE A 53 6.15 -7.71 4.31
N SER A 54 6.26 -8.66 3.37
CA SER A 54 6.25 -10.09 3.70
C SER A 54 7.63 -10.62 4.10
N ASP A 55 8.72 -9.86 3.88
CA ASP A 55 10.05 -10.24 4.33
C ASP A 55 10.06 -10.32 5.88
N PRO A 56 10.27 -11.51 6.48
CA PRO A 56 10.36 -11.66 7.93
C PRO A 56 11.46 -10.79 8.55
N GLY A 57 12.50 -10.48 7.76
CA GLY A 57 13.59 -9.60 8.13
C GLY A 57 13.24 -8.11 8.15
N PHE A 58 12.13 -7.70 7.54
CA PHE A 58 11.74 -6.30 7.49
C PHE A 58 11.38 -5.81 8.89
N MET A 59 10.38 -6.41 9.54
CA MET A 59 9.93 -5.97 10.86
C MET A 59 10.94 -6.29 11.97
N SER A 60 11.60 -7.44 11.90
CA SER A 60 12.55 -7.85 12.95
C SER A 60 13.71 -6.87 13.08
N ARG A 61 14.31 -6.42 11.97
CA ARG A 61 15.43 -5.45 12.01
C ARG A 61 15.05 -4.13 12.67
N TYR A 62 13.83 -3.63 12.46
CA TYR A 62 13.36 -2.41 13.12
C TYR A 62 13.21 -2.61 14.63
N ILE A 63 12.63 -3.75 15.04
CA ILE A 63 12.46 -4.07 16.47
C ILE A 63 13.82 -4.32 17.13
N ASP A 64 14.72 -5.06 16.49
CA ASP A 64 16.07 -5.31 16.99
C ASP A 64 16.83 -4.01 17.19
N LYS A 65 16.74 -3.08 16.22
CA LYS A 65 17.36 -1.77 16.32
C LYS A 65 16.76 -0.94 17.45
N PHE A 66 15.44 -0.98 17.61
CA PHE A 66 14.75 -0.32 18.72
C PHE A 66 15.21 -0.86 20.08
N VAL A 67 15.24 -2.19 20.25
CA VAL A 67 15.71 -2.85 21.48
C VAL A 67 17.16 -2.51 21.78
N GLN A 68 18.03 -2.50 20.76
CA GLN A 68 19.42 -2.08 20.90
C GLN A 68 19.51 -0.64 21.44
N ASN A 69 18.81 0.30 20.81
CA ASN A 69 18.84 1.70 21.21
C ASN A 69 18.35 1.89 22.65
N VAL A 70 17.30 1.18 23.07
CA VAL A 70 16.80 1.21 24.46
C VAL A 70 17.85 0.66 25.44
N ASN A 71 18.49 -0.46 25.11
CA ASN A 71 19.55 -1.04 25.95
C ASN A 71 20.77 -0.11 26.09
N GLU A 72 21.13 0.62 25.04
CA GLU A 72 22.20 1.61 25.07
C GLU A 72 21.83 2.80 25.98
N LEU A 73 20.59 3.29 25.91
CA LEU A 73 20.10 4.37 26.76
C LEU A 73 20.07 3.99 28.25
N VAL A 74 19.70 2.76 28.59
CA VAL A 74 19.62 2.28 29.99
C VAL A 74 21.00 2.02 30.61
N LYS A 75 22.02 1.78 29.79
CA LYS A 75 23.41 1.59 30.24
C LYS A 75 24.19 2.89 30.41
N SER A 76 23.63 4.01 29.96
CA SER A 76 24.14 5.37 30.17
C SER A 76 23.75 5.90 31.54
#